data_AF-A0A2D7TUS1-F1
#
_entry.id   AF-A0A2D7TUS1-F1
#
_cell.length_a   1.000
_cell.length_b   1.000
_cell.length_c   1.000
_cell.angle_alpha   90.00
_cell.angle_beta   90.00
_cell.angle_gamma   90.00
#
_symmetry.space_group_name_H-M   'P 1'
#
loop_
_entity.id
_entity.type
_entity.pdbx_description
1 polymer ?
#
loop_
_entity_poly.entity_id
_entity_poly.type
_entity_poly.pdbx_seq_one_letter_code
_entity_poly.pdbx_strand_id
1 'polypeptide(L)' 'MPSPCIRVCAVSARSGFCIGCGRTLAEIGGWQKFTDTKKQAIIDELPARLANSSPGAAPRSQTS' A
#
# COMPACT_ATOMS: atom_id res chain seq x y z
N MET A 1 10.88 -7.70 6.79
CA MET A 1 9.74 -6.75 6.88
C MET A 1 8.38 -7.44 6.66
N PRO A 2 7.35 -7.24 7.52
CA PRO A 2 6.00 -7.73 7.25
C PRO A 2 5.38 -7.02 6.04
N SER A 3 4.56 -7.75 5.27
CA SER A 3 3.84 -7.20 4.11
C SER A 3 2.63 -6.39 4.59
N PRO A 4 2.38 -5.17 4.08
CA PRO A 4 1.20 -4.35 4.42
C PRO A 4 -0.09 -4.87 3.76
N CYS A 5 -0.12 -6.14 3.33
CA CYS A 5 -1.24 -6.71 2.60
C CYS A 5 -2.38 -7.09 3.55
N ILE A 6 -3.55 -6.50 3.34
CA ILE A 6 -4.77 -6.81 4.10
C ILE A 6 -5.62 -7.93 3.47
N ARG A 7 -5.02 -8.74 2.58
CA ARG A 7 -5.71 -9.76 1.77
C ARG A 7 -6.80 -9.23 0.83
N VAL A 8 -6.77 -7.93 0.55
CA VAL A 8 -7.56 -7.30 -0.52
C VAL A 8 -6.64 -7.07 -1.71
N CYS A 9 -6.96 -7.66 -2.84
CA CYS A 9 -6.24 -7.49 -4.10
C CYS A 9 -7.18 -6.93 -5.17
N ALA A 10 -7.49 -5.64 -5.04
CA ALA A 10 -8.31 -4.92 -6.01
C ALA A 10 -7.59 -3.63 -6.36
N VAL A 11 -7.16 -3.48 -7.60
CA VAL A 11 -6.44 -2.29 -8.07
C VAL A 11 -7.43 -1.34 -8.72
N SER A 12 -7.43 -0.09 -8.26
CA SER A 12 -8.24 0.96 -8.87
C SER A 12 -7.71 1.25 -10.27
N ALA A 13 -8.56 1.09 -11.29
CA ALA A 13 -8.21 1.47 -12.66
C ALA A 13 -7.94 2.99 -12.80
N ARG A 14 -8.41 3.79 -11.84
CA ARG A 14 -8.29 5.25 -11.85
C ARG A 14 -6.95 5.73 -11.28
N SER A 15 -6.43 5.05 -10.24
CA SER A 15 -5.17 5.44 -9.59
C SER A 15 -4.01 4.46 -9.83
N GLY A 16 -4.28 3.24 -10.33
CA GLY A 16 -3.27 2.21 -10.53
C GLY A 16 -2.78 1.54 -9.23
N PHE A 17 -3.36 1.88 -8.09
CA PHE A 17 -3.00 1.36 -6.77
C PHE A 17 -4.05 0.38 -6.22
N CYS A 18 -3.59 -0.60 -5.45
CA CYS A 18 -4.45 -1.50 -4.70
C CYS A 18 -5.25 -0.71 -3.66
N ILE A 19 -6.58 -0.79 -3.69
CA ILE A 19 -7.45 -0.07 -2.77
C ILE A 19 -7.30 -0.54 -1.32
N GLY A 20 -6.75 -1.73 -1.11
CA GLY A 20 -6.54 -2.28 0.24
C GLY A 20 -5.19 -1.93 0.85
N CYS A 21 -4.10 -2.08 0.09
CA CYS A 21 -2.74 -1.88 0.60
C CYS A 21 -1.99 -0.73 -0.08
N GLY A 22 -2.58 0.00 -1.02
CA GLY A 22 -1.94 1.13 -1.69
C GLY A 22 -0.84 0.79 -2.70
N ARG A 23 -0.45 -0.49 -2.84
CA ARG A 23 0.63 -0.94 -3.75
C ARG A 23 0.14 -1.18 -5.17
N THR A 24 1.03 -1.02 -6.15
CA THR A 24 0.84 -1.44 -7.54
C THR A 24 1.03 -2.95 -7.72
N LEU A 25 0.54 -3.49 -8.85
CA LEU A 25 0.77 -4.90 -9.22
C LEU A 25 2.26 -5.25 -9.35
N ALA A 26 3.08 -4.31 -9.85
CA ALA A 26 4.52 -4.51 -9.99
C ALA A 26 5.19 -4.67 -8.62
N GLU A 27 4.80 -3.87 -7.63
CA GLU A 27 5.31 -3.97 -6.27
C GLU A 27 4.83 -5.23 -5.56
N ILE A 28 3.57 -5.65 -5.82
CA ILE A 28 3.02 -6.90 -5.28
C ILE A 28 3.80 -8.10 -5.81
N GLY A 29 4.02 -8.19 -7.12
CA GLY A 29 4.76 -9.28 -7.76
C GLY A 29 6.27 -9.26 -7.45
N GLY A 30 6.85 -8.08 -7.25
CA GLY A 30 8.26 -7.89 -6.93
C GLY A 30 8.61 -7.95 -5.44
N TRP A 31 7.62 -8.01 -4.54
CA TRP A 31 7.82 -7.76 -3.11
C TRP A 31 8.92 -8.61 -2.48
N GLN A 32 8.96 -9.91 -2.78
CA GLN A 32 9.96 -10.80 -2.20
C GLN A 32 11.39 -10.49 -2.66
N LYS A 33 11.55 -9.89 -3.84
CA LYS A 33 12.86 -9.52 -4.42
C LYS A 33 13.38 -8.18 -3.92
N PHE A 34 12.56 -7.38 -3.25
CA PHE A 34 12.97 -6.07 -2.73
C PHE A 34 13.77 -6.20 -1.44
N THR A 35 14.77 -5.33 -1.29
CA THR A 35 15.50 -5.15 -0.03
C THR A 35 14.60 -4.52 1.02
N ASP A 36 14.92 -4.70 2.31
CA ASP A 36 14.14 -4.11 3.40
C ASP A 36 14.08 -2.57 3.30
N THR A 37 15.15 -1.90 2.85
CA THR A 37 15.14 -0.46 2.57
C THR A 37 14.09 -0.06 1.53
N LYS A 38 14.02 -0.81 0.42
CA LYS A 38 13.03 -0.54 -0.64
C LYS A 38 11.62 -0.85 -0.18
N LYS A 39 11.43 -1.94 0.57
CA LYS A 39 10.14 -2.29 1.20
C LYS A 39 9.67 -1.19 2.15
N GLN A 40 10.58 -0.62 2.94
CA GLN A 40 10.29 0.46 3.87
C GLN A 40 9.87 1.73 3.13
N ALA A 41 10.60 2.13 2.09
CA ALA A 41 10.24 3.28 1.25
C ALA A 41 8.84 3.12 0.65
N ILE A 42 8.54 1.95 0.09
CA ILE A 42 7.20 1.66 -0.46
C ILE A 42 6.12 1.80 0.63
N ILE A 43 6.35 1.23 1.82
CA ILE A 43 5.40 1.30 2.94
C ILE A 43 5.13 2.74 3.39
N ASP A 44 6.16 3.58 3.42
CA ASP A 44 6.06 4.99 3.79
C ASP A 44 5.21 5.80 2.80
N GLU A 45 5.24 5.42 1.52
CA GLU A 45 4.45 6.07 0.48
C GLU A 45 2.97 5.65 0.48
N LEU A 46 2.61 4.46 0.97
CA LEU A 46 1.24 3.91 0.87
C LEU A 46 0.15 4.81 1.45
N PRO A 47 0.32 5.45 2.63
CA PRO A 47 -0.68 6.37 3.18
C PRO A 47 -0.97 7.53 2.22
N ALA A 48 0.05 8.08 1.57
CA ALA A 48 -0.11 9.14 0.59
C ALA A 48 -0.81 8.64 -0.69
N ARG A 49 -0.47 7.43 -1.16
CA ARG A 49 -1.14 6.80 -2.32
C ARG A 49 -2.63 6.54 -2.06
N LEU A 50 -2.97 6.09 -0.85
CA LEU A 50 -4.35 5.85 -0.42
C LEU A 50 -5.13 7.16 -0.28
N ALA A 51 -4.53 8.20 0.34
CA ALA A 51 -5.12 9.52 0.44
C ALA A 51 -5.44 10.14 -0.93
N ASN A 52 -4.59 9.89 -1.93
CA ASN A 52 -4.79 10.38 -3.30
C ASN A 52 -5.73 9.48 -4.14
N SER A 53 -6.09 8.28 -3.66
CA SER A 53 -6.91 7.31 -4.41
C SER A 53 -8.39 7.36 -4.08
N SER A 54 -8.81 7.99 -2.97
CA SER A 54 -10.19 8.38 -2.61
C SER A 54 -10.18 9.25 -1.33
N PRO A 55 -11.08 10.24 -1.16
CA PRO A 55 -11.14 11.05 0.05
C PRO A 55 -11.67 10.21 1.22
N GLY A 56 -10.78 9.86 2.16
CA GLY A 56 -11.18 9.34 3.47
C GLY A 56 -10.97 7.85 3.67
N ALA A 57 -9.73 7.46 3.98
CA ALA A 57 -9.45 6.33 4.88
C ALA A 57 -7.96 6.32 5.22
N ALA A 58 -7.54 7.26 6.08
CA ALA A 58 -6.39 7.02 6.93
C ALA A 58 -6.85 6.06 8.04
N PRO A 59 -6.16 4.93 8.31
CA PRO A 59 -6.35 4.24 9.57
C PRO A 59 -5.75 5.13 10.65
N ARG A 60 -6.58 5.95 11.32
CA ARG A 60 -6.22 6.50 12.63
C ARG A 60 -6.02 5.28 13.52
N SER A 61 -4.77 4.97 13.82
CA SER A 61 -4.39 4.16 14.96
C SER A 61 -4.99 4.83 16.21
N GLN A 62 -6.19 4.39 16.60
CA GLN A 62 -6.71 4.58 17.94
C GLN A 62 -5.83 3.74 18.86
N THR A 63 -4.84 4.41 19.46
CA THR A 63 -4.28 3.99 20.74
C THR A 63 -5.37 4.18 21.79
N SER A 64 -5.73 3.11 22.49
CA SER A 64 -6.36 3.14 23.80
C SER A 64 -5.54 2.32 24.77
#